data_AF-A0A509ECB2-F1
#
_entry.id   AF-A0A509ECB2-F1
#
_cell.length_a   1.000
_cell.length_b   1.000
_cell.length_c   1.000
_cell.angle_alpha   90.00
_cell.angle_beta   90.00
_cell.angle_gamma   90.00
#
_symmetry.space_group_name_H-M   'P 1'
#
loop_
_entity.id
_entity.type
_entity.pdbx_description
1 polymer ?
#
loop_
_entity_poly.entity_id
_entity_poly.type
_entity_poly.pdbx_seq_one_letter_code
_entity_poly.pdbx_strand_id
1 'polypeptide(L)'
;MAETSTITRETIMAGGLRDAGHLNYGKRGGGTIWQHTTIPRLQAIDRPTLSDEETKRLGVSRLREWSVDGGRAGSLEDAIAALNVPAVLAEEEAEILAFVPEEWTKLVPFRHDLGEKLGREDVATTILTLRHKGFIQNELRPAAPRAEPWIRRAPDAPSTTPDGGARA
;
A
#
# COMPACT_ATOMS: atom_id res chain seq x y z
N MET A 1 13.43 -0.39 -20.99
CA MET A 1 12.05 -0.43 -20.50
C MET A 1 11.85 -1.83 -19.95
N ALA A 2 11.67 -1.99 -18.63
CA ALA A 2 11.35 -3.30 -18.08
C ALA A 2 9.98 -3.69 -18.62
N GLU A 3 9.88 -4.80 -19.33
CA GLU A 3 8.61 -5.37 -19.74
C GLU A 3 7.81 -5.68 -18.47
N THR A 4 6.81 -4.87 -18.16
CA THR A 4 5.89 -5.18 -17.07
C THR A 4 5.08 -6.38 -17.52
N SER A 5 5.52 -7.57 -17.12
CA SER A 5 4.78 -8.82 -17.38
C SER A 5 3.35 -8.64 -16.84
N THR A 6 2.36 -8.85 -17.71
CA THR A 6 0.94 -8.74 -17.35
C THR A 6 0.66 -9.59 -16.10
N ILE A 7 0.15 -8.96 -15.05
CA ILE A 7 -0.19 -9.64 -13.80
C ILE A 7 -1.45 -10.47 -14.05
N THR A 8 -1.38 -11.77 -13.79
CA THR A 8 -2.50 -12.70 -13.90
C THR A 8 -2.87 -13.27 -12.53
N ARG A 9 -3.96 -14.05 -12.48
CA ARG A 9 -4.31 -14.83 -11.28
C ARG A 9 -3.18 -15.77 -10.88
N GLU A 10 -2.49 -16.39 -11.84
CA GLU A 10 -1.35 -17.28 -11.56
C GLU A 10 -0.18 -16.51 -10.95
N THR A 11 0.09 -15.29 -11.43
CA THR A 11 1.11 -14.41 -10.84
C THR A 11 0.81 -14.10 -9.37
N ILE A 12 -0.45 -13.84 -9.04
CA ILE A 12 -0.89 -13.61 -7.65
C ILE A 12 -0.76 -14.89 -6.82
N MET A 13 -1.24 -16.02 -7.34
CA MET A 13 -1.20 -17.29 -6.59
C MET A 13 0.22 -17.87 -6.43
N ALA A 14 1.17 -17.48 -7.27
CA ALA A 14 2.59 -17.81 -7.11
C ALA A 14 3.24 -17.05 -5.95
N GLY A 15 2.67 -15.90 -5.57
CA GLY A 15 3.00 -15.21 -4.33
C GLY A 15 2.21 -15.73 -3.14
N GLY A 16 2.24 -14.98 -2.05
CA GLY A 16 1.48 -15.28 -0.84
C GLY A 16 1.05 -14.02 -0.13
N LEU A 17 0.22 -14.17 0.90
CA LEU A 17 -0.16 -13.10 1.80
C LEU A 17 0.58 -13.27 3.13
N ARG A 18 1.21 -12.20 3.60
CA ARG A 18 1.84 -12.12 4.92
C ARG A 18 1.09 -11.15 5.81
N ASP A 19 1.06 -11.43 7.11
CA ASP A 19 0.53 -10.49 8.11
C ASP A 19 1.29 -9.16 8.00
N ALA A 20 0.54 -8.08 7.87
CA ALA A 20 1.04 -6.72 7.75
C ALA A 20 0.50 -5.79 8.86
N GLY A 21 -0.21 -6.35 9.84
CA GLY A 21 -0.75 -5.62 10.98
C GLY A 21 -2.25 -5.77 11.15
N HIS A 22 -2.78 -5.02 12.10
CA HIS A 22 -4.18 -5.05 12.50
C HIS A 22 -4.74 -3.62 12.48
N LEU A 23 -5.90 -3.44 11.85
CA LEU A 23 -6.68 -2.20 11.92
C LEU A 23 -7.66 -2.30 13.06
N ASN A 24 -7.56 -1.45 14.07
CA ASN A 24 -8.54 -1.37 15.17
C ASN A 24 -9.47 -0.16 14.96
N TYR A 25 -10.59 -0.35 14.25
CA TYR A 25 -11.64 0.67 14.11
C TYR A 25 -12.76 0.48 15.14
N GLY A 26 -12.48 0.78 16.40
CA GLY A 26 -13.49 0.92 17.46
C GLY A 26 -14.49 -0.25 17.57
N LYS A 27 -15.74 0.08 17.96
CA LYS A 27 -16.80 -0.90 18.31
C LYS A 27 -17.24 -1.87 17.18
N ARG A 28 -16.83 -1.65 15.93
CA ARG A 28 -17.28 -2.44 14.76
C ARG A 28 -16.36 -3.62 14.40
N GLY A 29 -15.32 -3.85 15.20
CA GLY A 29 -14.38 -4.96 15.02
C GLY A 29 -13.12 -4.53 14.26
N GLY A 30 -12.00 -5.14 14.63
CA GLY A 30 -10.71 -4.92 13.98
C GLY A 30 -10.54 -5.80 12.73
N GLY A 31 -9.75 -5.38 11.76
CA GLY A 31 -9.41 -6.18 10.57
C GLY A 31 -7.96 -6.63 10.58
N THR A 32 -7.66 -7.80 10.03
CA THR A 32 -6.27 -8.23 9.78
C THR A 32 -5.86 -7.75 8.39
N ILE A 33 -4.78 -6.98 8.30
CA ILE A 33 -4.22 -6.53 7.02
C ILE A 33 -3.20 -7.57 6.55
N TRP A 34 -3.29 -7.89 5.27
CA TRP A 34 -2.39 -8.77 4.58
C TRP A 34 -1.67 -8.02 3.46
N GLN A 35 -0.37 -8.21 3.36
CA GLN A 35 0.45 -7.69 2.26
C GLN A 35 0.84 -8.84 1.33
N HIS A 36 0.74 -8.64 0.02
CA HIS A 36 1.25 -9.62 -0.93
C HIS A 36 2.79 -9.65 -0.90
N THR A 37 3.37 -10.85 -0.93
CA THR A 37 4.82 -11.05 -0.74
C THR A 37 5.66 -10.55 -1.91
N THR A 38 5.12 -10.58 -3.13
CA THR A 38 5.85 -10.22 -4.36
C THR A 38 5.27 -9.03 -5.12
N ILE A 39 4.06 -8.58 -4.77
CA ILE A 39 3.37 -7.48 -5.46
C ILE A 39 3.01 -6.43 -4.41
N PRO A 40 3.89 -5.44 -4.12
CA PRO A 40 3.66 -4.47 -3.05
C PRO A 40 2.33 -3.71 -3.17
N ARG A 41 1.88 -3.46 -4.41
CA ARG A 41 0.60 -2.81 -4.72
C ARG A 41 -0.63 -3.58 -4.27
N LEU A 42 -0.53 -4.90 -4.09
CA LEU A 42 -1.65 -5.75 -3.71
C LEU A 42 -1.69 -6.00 -2.21
N GLN A 43 -2.81 -5.66 -1.61
CA GLN A 43 -3.14 -5.93 -0.21
C GLN A 43 -4.49 -6.61 -0.09
N ALA A 44 -4.74 -7.20 1.07
CA ALA A 44 -6.06 -7.68 1.44
C ALA A 44 -6.37 -7.33 2.90
N ILE A 45 -7.64 -7.16 3.23
CA ILE A 45 -8.09 -6.94 4.60
C ILE A 45 -9.16 -7.97 4.89
N ASP A 46 -8.89 -8.83 5.88
CA ASP A 46 -9.89 -9.76 6.38
C ASP A 46 -10.65 -9.09 7.53
N ARG A 47 -11.92 -8.75 7.29
CA ARG A 47 -12.78 -8.10 8.27
C ARG A 47 -13.71 -9.11 8.95
N PRO A 48 -13.84 -9.08 10.28
CA PRO A 48 -14.82 -9.85 11.00
C PRO A 48 -16.20 -9.29 10.68
N THR A 49 -17.10 -10.18 10.30
CA THR A 49 -18.44 -9.83 9.90
C THR A 49 -19.37 -10.15 11.06
N LEU A 50 -19.49 -9.20 11.99
CA LEU A 50 -20.28 -9.42 13.22
C LEU A 50 -21.79 -9.51 12.95
N SER A 51 -22.28 -9.18 11.74
CA SER A 51 -23.71 -9.25 11.42
C SER A 51 -24.08 -9.34 9.92
N ASP A 52 -23.15 -9.53 8.98
CA ASP A 52 -23.47 -9.48 7.55
C ASP A 52 -24.17 -10.74 7.04
N GLU A 53 -25.34 -10.55 6.39
CA GLU A 53 -26.13 -11.61 5.75
C GLU A 53 -25.34 -12.37 4.69
N GLU A 54 -24.46 -11.67 3.97
CA GLU A 54 -23.59 -12.26 2.96
C GLU A 54 -22.64 -13.31 3.57
N THR A 55 -22.12 -13.06 4.77
CA THR A 55 -21.24 -14.00 5.46
C THR A 55 -21.98 -15.22 5.97
N LYS A 56 -23.20 -15.02 6.49
CA LYS A 56 -24.08 -16.14 6.89
C LYS A 56 -24.42 -17.01 5.68
N ARG A 57 -24.67 -16.40 4.52
CA ARG A 57 -24.88 -17.11 3.25
C ARG A 57 -23.64 -17.89 2.81
N LEU A 58 -22.45 -17.32 2.97
CA LEU A 58 -21.19 -17.93 2.53
C LEU A 58 -20.58 -18.91 3.56
N GLY A 59 -21.09 -18.95 4.80
CA GLY A 59 -20.61 -19.84 5.85
C GLY A 59 -19.20 -19.53 6.36
N VAL A 60 -18.74 -18.28 6.22
CA VAL A 60 -17.39 -17.86 6.65
C VAL A 60 -17.47 -16.92 7.86
N SER A 61 -16.37 -16.76 8.61
CA SER A 61 -16.30 -15.89 9.79
C SER A 61 -15.72 -14.50 9.49
N ARG A 62 -15.16 -14.33 8.29
CA ARG A 62 -14.52 -13.10 7.81
C ARG A 62 -14.71 -12.99 6.30
N LEU A 63 -14.85 -11.76 5.81
CA LEU A 63 -14.77 -11.46 4.37
C LEU A 63 -13.45 -10.81 4.05
N ARG A 64 -12.86 -11.24 2.93
CA ARG A 64 -11.66 -10.64 2.37
C ARG A 64 -12.05 -9.51 1.42
N GLU A 65 -11.54 -8.33 1.72
CA GLU A 65 -11.56 -7.18 0.82
C GLU A 65 -10.19 -7.05 0.18
N TRP A 66 -10.11 -6.95 -1.14
CA TRP A 66 -8.85 -6.69 -1.83
C TRP A 66 -8.60 -5.19 -1.91
N SER A 67 -7.33 -4.79 -1.96
CA SER A 67 -6.94 -3.41 -2.16
C SER A 67 -5.73 -3.30 -3.08
N VAL A 68 -5.76 -2.30 -3.96
CA VAL A 68 -4.66 -1.94 -4.84
C VAL A 68 -4.33 -0.47 -4.60
N ASP A 69 -3.05 -0.16 -4.39
CA ASP A 69 -2.58 1.22 -4.15
C ASP A 69 -3.24 1.94 -2.95
N GLY A 70 -3.78 1.17 -1.99
CA GLY A 70 -4.55 1.68 -0.85
C GLY A 70 -6.03 1.96 -1.14
N GLY A 71 -6.49 1.78 -2.39
CA GLY A 71 -7.90 1.84 -2.78
C GLY A 71 -8.57 0.47 -2.72
N ARG A 72 -9.88 0.42 -2.45
CA ARG A 72 -10.65 -0.84 -2.40
C ARG A 72 -10.81 -1.43 -3.80
N ALA A 73 -10.56 -2.73 -3.94
CA ALA A 73 -10.93 -3.55 -5.09
C ALA A 73 -12.04 -4.52 -4.65
N GLY A 74 -13.19 -4.48 -5.34
CA GLY A 74 -14.38 -5.26 -4.95
C GLY A 74 -14.18 -6.77 -5.03
N SER A 75 -13.27 -7.22 -5.90
CA SER A 75 -12.93 -8.62 -6.15
C SER A 75 -11.45 -8.80 -6.46
N LEU A 76 -10.99 -10.06 -6.56
CA LEU A 76 -9.63 -10.36 -7.00
C LEU A 76 -9.44 -9.99 -8.48
N GLU A 77 -10.48 -10.16 -9.28
CA GLU A 77 -10.51 -9.82 -10.70
C GLU A 77 -10.38 -8.30 -10.91
N ASP A 78 -11.08 -7.49 -10.10
CA ASP A 78 -10.92 -6.03 -10.12
C ASP A 78 -9.51 -5.61 -9.68
N ALA A 79 -8.95 -6.30 -8.69
CA ALA A 79 -7.57 -6.05 -8.25
C ALA A 79 -6.56 -6.37 -9.36
N ILE A 80 -6.73 -7.48 -10.08
CA ILE A 80 -5.89 -7.84 -11.25
C ILE A 80 -6.00 -6.75 -12.33
N ALA A 81 -7.21 -6.28 -12.64
CA ALA A 81 -7.40 -5.23 -13.63
C ALA A 81 -6.66 -3.94 -13.21
N ALA A 82 -6.80 -3.52 -11.95
CA ALA A 82 -6.13 -2.32 -11.43
C ALA A 82 -4.60 -2.46 -11.38
N LEU A 83 -4.07 -3.64 -11.05
CA LEU A 83 -2.63 -3.90 -11.00
C LEU A 83 -1.95 -3.80 -12.37
N ASN A 84 -2.68 -4.09 -13.44
CA ASN A 84 -2.19 -3.98 -14.82
C ASN A 84 -2.25 -2.54 -15.37
N VAL A 85 -2.76 -1.59 -14.58
CA VAL A 85 -2.66 -0.16 -14.86
C VAL A 85 -1.50 0.43 -14.05
N PRO A 86 -0.64 1.28 -14.63
CA PRO A 86 0.39 2.00 -13.88
C PRO A 86 -0.20 2.78 -12.71
N ALA A 87 0.50 2.81 -11.57
CA ALA A 87 0.07 3.60 -10.42
C ALA A 87 0.10 5.10 -10.77
N VAL A 88 -1.02 5.79 -10.56
CA VAL A 88 -1.13 7.24 -10.72
C VAL A 88 -0.65 7.91 -9.45
N LEU A 89 0.20 8.93 -9.58
CA LEU A 89 0.60 9.78 -8.47
C LEU A 89 -0.30 11.02 -8.40
N ALA A 90 -0.91 11.24 -7.24
CA ALA A 90 -1.50 12.53 -6.92
C ALA A 90 -0.40 13.61 -6.78
N GLU A 91 -0.77 14.87 -6.91
CA GLU A 91 0.18 16.00 -6.82
C GLU A 91 0.92 16.00 -5.47
N GLU A 92 0.20 15.74 -4.40
CA GLU A 92 0.74 15.65 -3.04
C GLU A 92 1.73 14.50 -2.87
N GLU A 93 1.47 13.38 -3.54
CA GLU A 93 2.35 12.22 -3.52
C GLU A 93 3.62 12.48 -4.31
N ALA A 94 3.51 13.15 -5.46
CA ALA A 94 4.65 13.56 -6.27
C ALA A 94 5.55 14.56 -5.53
N GLU A 95 4.94 15.53 -4.83
CA GLU A 95 5.65 16.50 -4.00
C GLU A 95 6.47 15.80 -2.91
N ILE A 96 5.85 14.92 -2.12
CA ILE A 96 6.54 14.19 -1.04
C ILE A 96 7.60 13.25 -1.61
N LEU A 97 7.30 12.53 -2.70
CA LEU A 97 8.24 11.61 -3.34
C LEU A 97 9.51 12.30 -3.84
N ALA A 98 9.42 13.57 -4.23
CA ALA A 98 10.59 14.37 -4.64
C ALA A 98 11.60 14.58 -3.50
N PHE A 99 11.17 14.54 -2.24
CA PHE A 99 12.05 14.66 -1.08
C PHE A 99 12.57 13.31 -0.55
N VAL A 100 11.97 12.19 -0.97
CA VAL A 100 12.40 10.87 -0.49
C VAL A 100 13.76 10.50 -1.11
N PRO A 101 14.81 10.27 -0.29
CA PRO A 101 16.15 9.99 -0.79
C PRO A 101 16.25 8.58 -1.41
N GLU A 102 17.21 8.38 -2.31
CA GLU A 102 17.55 7.04 -2.84
C GLU A 102 18.20 6.16 -1.77
N GLU A 103 18.98 6.77 -0.87
CA GLU A 103 19.62 6.11 0.25
C GLU A 103 18.70 5.99 1.45
N TRP A 104 18.94 4.98 2.29
CA TRP A 104 18.17 4.77 3.52
C TRP A 104 18.37 5.93 4.51
N THR A 105 17.27 6.52 4.96
CA THR A 105 17.22 7.48 6.08
C THR A 105 16.21 7.06 7.15
N LYS A 106 16.33 7.59 8.36
CA LYS A 106 15.39 7.32 9.46
C LYS A 106 14.02 7.95 9.15
N LEU A 107 12.95 7.16 9.21
CA LEU A 107 11.61 7.60 8.83
C LEU A 107 11.04 8.68 9.76
N VAL A 108 11.18 8.50 11.09
CA VAL A 108 10.50 9.36 12.06
C VAL A 108 11.02 10.81 12.03
N PRO A 109 12.34 11.07 12.02
CA PRO A 109 12.84 12.43 11.81
C PRO A 109 12.46 12.98 10.44
N PHE A 110 12.67 12.18 9.37
CA PHE A 110 12.37 12.59 8.00
C PHE A 110 10.93 13.11 7.83
N ARG A 111 9.92 12.37 8.32
CA ARG A 111 8.52 12.79 8.17
C ARG A 111 8.18 14.04 8.99
N HIS A 112 8.83 14.23 10.14
CA HIS A 112 8.60 15.38 11.00
C HIS A 112 9.17 16.64 10.34
N ASP A 113 10.44 16.58 9.94
CA ASP A 113 11.13 17.67 9.28
C ASP A 113 10.44 18.05 7.95
N LEU A 114 9.97 17.05 7.19
CA LEU A 114 9.22 17.29 5.96
C LEU A 114 7.84 17.89 6.22
N GLY A 115 7.14 17.44 7.26
CA GLY A 115 5.86 18.01 7.68
C GLY A 115 5.99 19.48 8.07
N GLU A 116 7.01 19.82 8.85
CA GLU A 116 7.32 21.22 9.19
C GLU A 116 7.69 22.04 7.95
N LYS A 117 8.53 21.49 7.07
CA LYS A 117 8.98 22.16 5.85
C LYS A 117 7.84 22.49 4.88
N LEU A 118 6.89 21.56 4.72
CA LEU A 118 5.76 21.74 3.82
C LEU A 118 4.53 22.37 4.50
N GLY A 119 4.54 22.50 5.83
CA GLY A 119 3.37 22.95 6.60
C GLY A 119 2.21 21.95 6.54
N ARG A 120 2.52 20.64 6.55
CA ARG A 120 1.57 19.55 6.30
C ARG A 120 1.58 18.51 7.41
N GLU A 121 0.40 18.11 7.86
CA GLU A 121 0.23 17.06 8.88
C GLU A 121 0.04 15.66 8.28
N ASP A 122 -0.29 15.58 6.99
CA ASP A 122 -0.65 14.34 6.30
C ASP A 122 0.54 13.57 5.70
N VAL A 123 1.77 14.08 5.86
CA VAL A 123 3.00 13.48 5.33
C VAL A 123 3.12 11.99 5.68
N ALA A 124 2.77 11.60 6.91
CA ALA A 124 2.82 10.21 7.33
C ALA A 124 1.87 9.30 6.54
N THR A 125 0.67 9.79 6.24
CA THR A 125 -0.34 9.08 5.44
C THR A 125 0.10 8.99 3.99
N THR A 126 0.62 10.08 3.41
CA THR A 126 1.09 10.09 2.03
C THR A 126 2.30 9.18 1.81
N ILE A 127 3.23 9.13 2.77
CA ILE A 127 4.33 8.14 2.79
C ILE A 127 3.76 6.71 2.77
N LEU A 128 2.74 6.42 3.56
CA LEU A 128 2.11 5.10 3.56
C LEU A 128 1.49 4.76 2.18
N THR A 129 0.82 5.72 1.54
CA THR A 129 0.25 5.54 0.21
C THR A 129 1.32 5.31 -0.85
N LEU A 130 2.40 6.11 -0.84
CA LEU A 130 3.56 5.92 -1.72
C LEU A 130 4.20 4.54 -1.56
N ARG A 131 4.24 4.02 -0.33
CA ARG A 131 4.71 2.67 -0.02
C ARG A 131 3.77 1.62 -0.62
N HIS A 132 2.46 1.78 -0.49
CA HIS A 132 1.48 0.88 -1.08
C HIS A 132 1.59 0.88 -2.61
N LYS A 133 1.81 2.03 -3.23
CA LYS A 133 2.05 2.16 -4.67
C LYS A 133 3.41 1.62 -5.13
N GLY A 134 4.30 1.27 -4.20
CA GLY A 134 5.63 0.71 -4.50
C GLY A 134 6.68 1.74 -4.91
N PHE A 135 6.43 3.05 -4.73
CA PHE A 135 7.41 4.10 -5.04
C PHE A 135 8.49 4.25 -3.98
N ILE A 136 8.20 3.83 -2.76
CA ILE A 136 9.14 3.90 -1.64
C ILE A 136 9.19 2.57 -0.90
N GLN A 137 10.31 2.35 -0.22
CA GLN A 137 10.47 1.26 0.73
C GLN A 137 10.47 1.82 2.14
N ASN A 138 9.77 1.11 3.03
CA ASN A 138 9.75 1.39 4.46
C ASN A 138 9.98 0.07 5.20
N GLU A 139 11.13 -0.03 5.84
CA GLU A 139 11.61 -1.26 6.48
C GLU A 139 12.18 -0.98 7.87
N LEU A 140 12.02 -1.95 8.77
CA LEU A 140 12.84 -2.02 9.98
C LEU A 140 14.21 -2.55 9.56
N ARG A 141 15.25 -1.72 9.66
CA ARG A 141 16.59 -2.11 9.18
C ARG A 141 17.05 -3.40 9.86
N PRO A 142 17.64 -4.37 9.12
CA PRO A 142 18.01 -5.67 9.70
C PRO A 142 19.19 -5.62 10.68
N ALA A 143 19.88 -4.48 10.82
CA ALA A 143 20.99 -4.29 11.75
C ALA A 143 20.48 -3.97 13.16
N ALA A 144 21.15 -4.49 14.19
CA ALA A 144 20.80 -4.19 15.57
C ALA A 144 21.12 -2.72 15.91
N PRO A 145 20.24 -2.00 16.64
CA PRO A 145 18.92 -2.44 17.09
C PRO A 145 17.86 -2.38 15.97
N ARG A 146 17.09 -3.47 15.79
CA ARG A 146 15.95 -3.58 14.86
C ARG A 146 14.71 -2.82 15.36
N ALA A 147 14.89 -1.59 15.83
CA ALA A 147 13.87 -0.81 16.52
C ALA A 147 13.34 0.37 15.69
N GLU A 148 14.11 0.84 14.71
CA GLU A 148 13.82 2.09 14.02
C GLU A 148 13.35 1.83 12.58
N PRO A 149 12.25 2.46 12.13
CA PRO A 149 11.81 2.41 10.74
C PRO A 149 12.66 3.34 9.87
N TRP A 150 13.00 2.87 8.67
CA TRP A 150 13.78 3.60 7.67
C TRP A 150 12.97 3.74 6.38
N ILE A 151 13.29 4.77 5.60
CA ILE A 151 12.65 5.09 4.33
C ILE A 151 13.70 5.33 3.25
N ARG A 152 13.40 4.90 2.02
CA ARG A 152 14.10 5.30 0.79
C ARG A 152 13.18 5.18 -0.42
N ARG A 153 13.60 5.72 -1.56
CA ARG A 153 12.98 5.47 -2.86
C ARG A 153 13.16 3.99 -3.24
N ALA A 154 12.12 3.38 -3.82
CA ALA A 154 12.23 2.02 -4.31
C ALA A 154 13.15 2.01 -5.54
N PRO A 155 14.18 1.13 -5.60
CA PRO A 155 15.10 1.08 -6.74
C PRO A 155 14.40 0.72 -8.05
N ASP A 156 13.35 -0.10 -7.96
CA ASP A 156 12.52 -0.55 -9.08
C ASP A 156 11.15 0.15 -9.09
N ALA A 157 11.11 1.43 -8.66
CA ALA A 157 9.87 2.19 -8.63
C ALA A 157 9.16 2.15 -9.99
N PRO A 158 7.83 1.92 -10.03
CA PRO A 158 7.09 1.83 -11.28
C PRO A 158 7.19 3.15 -12.07
N SER A 159 7.18 3.08 -13.40
CA SER A 159 7.17 4.27 -14.25
C SER A 159 5.94 5.12 -13.93
N THR A 160 6.14 6.39 -13.58
CA THR A 160 5.06 7.32 -13.27
C THR A 160 4.29 7.68 -14.53
N THR A 161 2.96 7.66 -14.45
CA THR A 161 2.12 8.43 -15.38
C THR A 161 1.61 9.63 -14.60
N PRO A 162 1.90 10.88 -15.03
CA PRO A 162 1.30 12.06 -14.41
C PRO A 162 -0.22 11.96 -14.46
N ASP A 163 -0.91 12.40 -13.41
CA ASP A 163 -2.37 12.55 -13.46
C ASP A 163 -2.69 13.60 -14.53
N GLY A 164 -3.10 13.15 -15.70
CA GLY A 164 -3.62 13.98 -16.79
C GLY A 164 -5.00 14.45 -16.39
N GLY A 165 -5.07 15.41 -15.47
CA GLY A 165 -6.30 15.91 -14.90
C GLY A 165 -7.33 16.26 -15.97
N ALA A 166 -8.34 15.41 -16.10
CA ALA A 166 -9.62 15.70 -16.71
C ALA A 166 -10.68 14.88 -15.98
N ARG A 167 -10.97 15.24 -14.73
CA ARG A 167 -12.27 14.92 -14.13
C ARG A 167 -13.29 15.86 -14.77
N ALA A 168 -14.04 15.35 -15.74
CA ALA A 168 -15.30 15.91 -16.20
C ALA A 168 -16.43 15.47 -15.26
#